data_AF-A0ABD2RFB2-F1
#
_entry.id   AF-A0ABD2RFB2-F1
#
_cell.length_a   1.000
_cell.length_b   1.000
_cell.length_c   1.000
_cell.angle_alpha   90.00
_cell.angle_beta   90.00
_cell.angle_gamma   90.00
#
_symmetry.space_group_name_H-M   'P 1'
#
loop_
_entity.id
_entity.type
_entity.pdbx_description
1 polymer ?
#
loop_
_entity_poly.entity_id
_entity_poly.type
_entity_poly.pdbx_seq_one_letter_code
_entity_poly.pdbx_strand_id
1 'polypeptide(L)'
;KKKKKEMGRGKIQIKRIENSSNRHVTYSKRRNGILKKAKEISVLCDAHVAVIIFSTSGKMHEFSSTPLVDILDQYHKLTGRILWDAKHEVETTQHTKKKKEKKWGEER
;
A
#
# COMPACT_ATOMS: atom_id res chain seq x y z
N LYS A 1 20.01 40.79 -5.03
CA LYS A 1 19.27 39.61 -4.54
C LYS A 1 19.75 38.36 -5.30
N LYS A 2 20.47 37.42 -4.66
CA LYS A 2 20.93 36.19 -5.34
C LYS A 2 19.74 35.23 -5.53
N LYS A 3 19.41 34.89 -6.79
CA LYS A 3 18.43 33.84 -7.13
C LYS A 3 18.94 32.49 -6.58
N LYS A 4 18.13 31.83 -5.74
CA LYS A 4 18.41 30.48 -5.25
C LYS A 4 18.35 29.52 -6.45
N LYS A 5 19.49 28.97 -6.84
CA LYS A 5 19.59 28.00 -7.94
C LYS A 5 18.83 26.74 -7.51
N GLU A 6 17.75 26.38 -8.22
CA GLU A 6 17.08 25.11 -8.01
C GLU A 6 18.07 23.98 -8.31
N MET A 7 18.34 23.14 -7.31
CA MET A 7 19.17 21.96 -7.52
C MET A 7 18.31 20.95 -8.28
N GLY A 8 18.67 20.69 -9.54
CA GLY A 8 18.00 19.70 -10.39
C GLY A 8 17.99 18.29 -9.75
N ARG A 9 17.22 17.38 -10.35
CA ARG A 9 17.07 16.00 -9.85
C ARG A 9 18.39 15.23 -9.98
N GLY A 10 19.15 15.14 -8.90
CA GLY A 10 20.37 14.32 -8.84
C GLY A 10 20.07 12.82 -8.88
N LYS A 11 20.97 12.05 -9.51
CA LYS A 11 20.95 10.58 -9.46
C LYS A 11 21.24 10.11 -8.03
N ILE A 12 20.48 9.11 -7.55
CA ILE A 12 20.70 8.47 -6.24
C ILE A 12 20.92 6.98 -6.43
N GLN A 13 21.69 6.35 -5.54
CA GLN A 13 21.84 4.89 -5.50
C GLN A 13 20.52 4.22 -5.08
N ILE A 14 20.23 3.02 -5.61
CA ILE A 14 19.07 2.22 -5.19
C ILE A 14 19.46 1.43 -3.92
N LYS A 15 19.37 2.12 -2.78
CA LYS A 15 19.54 1.57 -1.44
C LYS A 15 18.63 2.33 -0.45
N ARG A 16 18.48 1.82 0.76
CA ARG A 16 17.73 2.52 1.83
C ARG A 16 18.33 3.91 2.06
N ILE A 17 17.48 4.94 2.05
CA ILE A 17 17.89 6.31 2.36
C ILE A 17 17.97 6.41 3.88
N GLU A 18 19.16 6.66 4.43
CA GLU A 18 19.35 6.68 5.89
C GLU A 18 18.75 7.92 6.56
N ASN A 19 18.92 9.10 5.96
CA ASN A 19 18.31 10.34 6.45
C ASN A 19 16.78 10.25 6.41
N SER A 20 16.13 10.33 7.58
CA SER A 20 14.69 10.13 7.75
C SER A 20 13.85 11.16 6.99
N SER A 21 14.22 12.43 7.03
CA SER A 21 13.52 13.51 6.32
C SER A 21 13.58 13.31 4.81
N ASN A 22 14.77 13.02 4.26
CA ASN A 22 14.94 12.72 2.84
C ASN A 22 14.17 11.45 2.43
N ARG A 23 14.16 10.42 3.29
CA ARG A 23 13.40 9.20 3.07
C ARG A 23 11.90 9.47 3.02
N HIS A 24 11.36 10.28 3.94
CA HIS A 24 9.95 10.64 3.97
C HIS A 24 9.52 11.44 2.73
N VAL A 25 10.29 12.46 2.34
CA VAL A 25 10.01 13.24 1.13
C VAL A 25 10.10 12.37 -0.12
N THR A 26 11.11 11.49 -0.20
CA THR A 26 11.29 10.57 -1.32
C THR A 26 10.16 9.56 -1.40
N TYR A 27 9.75 9.00 -0.27
CA TYR A 27 8.61 8.10 -0.16
C TYR A 27 7.35 8.77 -0.74
N SER A 28 7.00 9.96 -0.27
CA SER A 28 5.80 10.68 -0.74
C SER A 28 5.84 10.94 -2.25
N LYS A 29 7.00 11.36 -2.79
CA LYS A 29 7.17 11.60 -4.23
C LYS A 29 7.09 10.31 -5.06
N ARG A 30 7.79 9.24 -4.63
CA ARG A 30 7.82 7.96 -5.37
C ARG A 30 6.49 7.23 -5.28
N ARG A 31 5.86 7.21 -4.11
CA ARG A 31 4.50 6.67 -3.89
C ARG A 31 3.50 7.36 -4.82
N ASN A 32 3.49 8.69 -4.87
CA ASN A 32 2.58 9.39 -5.78
C ASN A 32 2.92 9.11 -7.26
N GLY A 33 4.20 8.98 -7.61
CA GLY A 33 4.62 8.63 -8.96
C GLY A 33 4.14 7.24 -9.41
N ILE A 34 4.32 6.22 -8.56
CA ILE A 34 3.90 4.85 -8.90
C ILE A 34 2.37 4.73 -8.98
N LEU A 35 1.62 5.37 -8.07
CA LEU A 35 0.15 5.37 -8.12
C LEU A 35 -0.36 6.06 -9.40
N LYS A 36 0.26 7.17 -9.82
CA LYS A 36 -0.08 7.80 -11.11
C LYS A 36 0.19 6.88 -12.29
N LYS A 37 1.35 6.20 -12.32
CA LYS A 37 1.67 5.25 -13.39
C LYS A 37 0.74 4.04 -13.43
N ALA A 38 0.37 3.50 -12.27
CA ALA A 38 -0.61 2.42 -12.19
C ALA A 38 -1.97 2.85 -12.77
N LYS A 39 -2.42 4.07 -12.44
CA LYS A 39 -3.65 4.65 -13.01
C LYS A 39 -3.56 4.87 -14.51
N GLU A 40 -2.45 5.41 -15.00
CA GLU A 40 -2.22 5.60 -16.44
C GLU A 40 -2.32 4.27 -17.19
N ILE A 41 -1.66 3.20 -16.71
CA ILE A 41 -1.73 1.87 -17.33
C ILE A 41 -3.16 1.34 -17.35
N SER A 42 -3.87 1.46 -16.22
CA SER A 42 -5.25 0.98 -16.12
C SER A 42 -6.16 1.67 -17.14
N VAL A 43 -6.06 3.00 -17.30
CA VAL A 43 -6.91 3.76 -18.22
C VAL A 43 -6.49 3.58 -19.68
N LEU A 44 -5.19 3.63 -19.98
CA LEU A 44 -4.69 3.61 -21.36
C LEU A 44 -4.80 2.24 -22.01
N CYS A 45 -4.67 1.18 -21.21
CA CYS A 45 -4.59 -0.20 -21.72
C CYS A 45 -5.78 -1.06 -21.29
N ASP A 46 -6.80 -0.48 -20.65
CA ASP A 46 -7.94 -1.22 -20.08
C ASP A 46 -7.50 -2.41 -19.21
N ALA A 47 -6.46 -2.18 -18.41
CA ALA A 47 -5.81 -3.23 -17.62
C ALA A 47 -6.26 -3.18 -16.16
N HIS A 48 -6.48 -4.35 -15.57
CA HIS A 48 -6.67 -4.49 -14.12
C HIS A 48 -5.33 -4.34 -13.39
N VAL A 49 -5.21 -3.33 -12.53
CA VAL A 49 -3.97 -2.99 -11.82
C VAL A 49 -4.27 -2.66 -10.36
N ALA A 50 -3.52 -3.27 -9.44
CA ALA A 50 -3.51 -2.94 -8.01
C ALA A 50 -2.09 -2.67 -7.50
N VAL A 51 -1.96 -1.69 -6.61
CA VAL A 51 -0.71 -1.34 -5.91
C VAL A 51 -1.04 -1.09 -4.44
N ILE A 52 -0.39 -1.81 -3.54
CA ILE A 52 -0.52 -1.65 -2.09
C ILE A 52 0.86 -1.33 -1.51
N ILE A 53 0.94 -0.28 -0.68
CA ILE A 53 2.18 0.21 -0.09
C ILE A 53 1.98 0.41 1.41
N PHE A 54 2.75 -0.32 2.21
CA PHE A 54 2.84 -0.12 3.65
C PHE A 54 4.05 0.74 3.97
N SER A 55 3.83 1.88 4.64
CA SER A 55 4.91 2.73 5.12
C SER A 55 5.49 2.19 6.43
N THR A 56 6.72 2.58 6.76
CA THR A 56 7.31 2.33 8.08
C THR A 56 6.57 3.06 9.21
N SER A 57 5.63 3.97 8.89
CA SER A 57 4.78 4.63 9.88
C SER A 57 3.47 3.87 10.14
N GLY A 58 3.33 2.65 9.60
CA GLY A 58 2.11 1.84 9.72
C GLY A 58 0.94 2.35 8.87
N LYS A 59 1.17 3.30 7.96
CA LYS A 59 0.10 3.81 7.07
C LYS A 59 0.06 3.00 5.79
N MET A 60 -1.13 2.52 5.44
CA MET A 60 -1.40 1.90 4.15
C MET A 60 -1.76 2.97 3.12
N HIS A 61 -1.24 2.80 1.91
CA HIS A 61 -1.67 3.54 0.73
C HIS A 61 -1.91 2.56 -0.40
N GLU A 62 -2.99 2.76 -1.12
CA GLU A 62 -3.37 1.86 -2.20
C GLU A 62 -3.92 2.60 -3.42
N PHE A 63 -3.87 1.90 -4.55
CA PHE A 63 -4.63 2.19 -5.75
C PHE A 63 -5.07 0.84 -6.32
N SER A 64 -6.33 0.75 -6.73
CA SER A 64 -6.86 -0.40 -7.46
C SER A 64 -7.82 0.11 -8.53
N SER A 65 -7.71 -0.44 -9.74
CA SER A 65 -8.60 -0.09 -10.87
C SER A 65 -10.01 -0.64 -10.71
N THR A 66 -10.13 -1.78 -10.03
CA THR A 66 -11.35 -2.48 -9.67
C THR A 66 -11.27 -2.85 -8.18
N PRO A 67 -12.34 -3.35 -7.54
CA PRO A 67 -12.22 -3.91 -6.19
C PRO A 67 -11.03 -4.88 -6.10
N LEU A 68 -10.18 -4.69 -5.08
CA LEU A 68 -8.97 -5.50 -4.91
C LEU A 68 -9.28 -7.00 -4.86
N VAL A 69 -10.42 -7.35 -4.27
CA VAL A 69 -10.92 -8.74 -4.19
C VAL A 69 -11.04 -9.36 -5.56
N ASP A 70 -11.54 -8.64 -6.57
CA ASP A 70 -11.74 -9.17 -7.93
C ASP A 70 -10.40 -9.51 -8.60
N ILE A 71 -9.40 -8.64 -8.42
CA ILE A 71 -8.04 -8.85 -8.96
C ILE A 71 -7.39 -10.06 -8.30
N LEU A 72 -7.54 -10.18 -6.98
CA LEU A 72 -6.96 -11.27 -6.25
C LEU A 72 -7.68 -12.60 -6.53
N ASP A 73 -9.00 -12.61 -6.70
CA ASP A 73 -9.77 -13.78 -7.15
C ASP A 73 -9.35 -14.22 -8.55
N GLN A 74 -9.11 -13.28 -9.46
CA GLN A 74 -8.58 -13.57 -10.79
C GLN A 74 -7.17 -14.19 -10.70
N TYR A 75 -6.32 -13.68 -9.80
CA TYR A 75 -5.00 -14.25 -9.54
C TYR A 75 -5.10 -15.68 -9.00
N HIS A 76 -6.03 -15.97 -8.06
CA HIS A 76 -6.26 -17.33 -7.57
C HIS A 76 -6.65 -18.29 -8.68
N LYS A 77 -7.62 -17.89 -9.52
CA LYS A 77 -8.12 -18.72 -10.63
C LYS A 77 -7.02 -19.02 -11.66
N LEU A 78 -6.15 -18.06 -11.95
CA LEU A 78 -5.11 -18.22 -12.98
C LEU A 78 -3.86 -18.94 -12.48
N THR A 79 -3.48 -18.75 -11.21
CA THR A 79 -2.24 -19.32 -10.67
C THR A 79 -2.45 -20.60 -9.87
N GLY A 80 -3.69 -20.90 -9.49
CA GLY A 80 -4.02 -21.98 -8.55
C GLY A 80 -3.50 -21.75 -7.13
N ARG A 81 -2.94 -20.56 -6.83
CA ARG A 81 -2.44 -20.21 -5.49
C ARG A 81 -3.54 -19.53 -4.70
N ILE A 82 -3.77 -19.98 -3.47
CA ILE A 82 -4.68 -19.32 -2.54
C ILE A 82 -3.85 -18.40 -1.65
N LEU A 83 -4.10 -17.10 -1.72
CA LEU A 83 -3.43 -16.06 -0.91
C LEU A 83 -4.08 -15.91 0.47
N TRP A 84 -5.38 -16.21 0.60
CA TRP A 84 -6.09 -16.30 1.87
C TRP A 84 -7.06 -17.48 1.84
N ASP A 85 -6.93 -18.36 2.83
CA ASP A 85 -7.90 -19.43 3.10
C ASP A 85 -8.70 -19.09 4.37
N ALA A 86 -9.89 -19.69 4.49
CA ALA A 86 -10.82 -19.55 5.62
C ALA A 86 -10.20 -19.74 7.02
N LYS A 87 -8.99 -20.32 7.13
CA LYS A 87 -8.24 -20.38 8.40
C LYS A 87 -7.93 -19.00 8.99
N HIS A 88 -7.75 -17.96 8.17
CA HIS A 88 -7.55 -16.58 8.67
C HIS A 88 -8.85 -15.87 9.06
N GLU A 89 -10.00 -16.28 8.51
CA GLU A 89 -11.31 -15.75 8.88
C GLU A 89 -11.67 -16.16 10.33
N VAL A 90 -11.25 -17.37 10.74
CA VAL A 90 -11.42 -17.84 12.13
C VAL A 90 -10.55 -17.03 13.10
N GLU A 91 -9.30 -16.72 12.78
CA GLU A 91 -8.40 -15.97 13.68
C GLU A 91 -8.79 -14.49 13.82
N THR A 92 -9.16 -13.83 12.72
CA THR A 92 -9.61 -12.42 12.72
C THR A 92 -10.96 -12.24 13.43
N THR A 93 -11.89 -13.19 13.25
CA THR A 93 -13.17 -13.21 13.99
C THR A 93 -12.97 -13.44 15.48
N GLN A 94 -12.01 -14.28 15.90
CA GLN A 94 -11.71 -14.50 17.31
C GLN A 94 -11.03 -13.29 17.98
N HIS A 95 -10.13 -12.58 17.29
CA HIS A 95 -9.48 -11.39 17.83
C HIS A 95 -10.43 -10.19 17.99
N THR A 96 -11.36 -9.99 17.06
CA THR A 96 -12.37 -8.93 17.15
C THR A 96 -13.41 -9.19 18.25
N LYS A 97 -13.82 -10.46 18.46
CA LYS A 97 -14.70 -10.87 19.57
C LYS A 97 -14.04 -10.67 20.94
N LYS A 98 -12.80 -11.14 21.13
CA LYS A 98 -12.04 -10.92 22.38
C LYS A 98 -11.84 -9.44 22.72
N LYS A 99 -11.64 -8.58 21.72
CA LYS A 99 -11.48 -7.14 21.94
C LYS A 99 -12.80 -6.46 22.35
N LYS A 100 -13.94 -6.91 21.80
CA LYS A 100 -15.27 -6.42 22.21
C LYS A 100 -15.64 -6.87 23.64
N GLU A 101 -15.34 -8.11 24.01
CA GLU A 101 -15.60 -8.62 25.37
C GLU A 101 -14.75 -7.91 26.43
N LYS A 102 -13.46 -7.67 26.17
CA LYS A 102 -12.61 -6.89 27.08
C LYS A 102 -13.11 -5.47 27.28
N LYS A 103 -13.57 -4.81 26.21
CA LYS A 103 -14.11 -3.45 26.28
C LYS A 103 -15.41 -3.38 27.09
N TRP A 104 -16.28 -4.38 26.97
CA TRP A 104 -17.52 -4.47 27.74
C TRP A 104 -17.28 -4.77 29.23
N GLY A 105 -16.19 -5.45 29.57
CA GLY A 105 -15.81 -5.75 30.96
C GLY A 105 -15.13 -4.59 31.70
N GLU A 106 -14.55 -3.62 30.99
CA GLU A 106 -13.96 -2.40 31.58
C GLU A 106 -14.99 -1.26 31.75
N GLU A 107 -16.15 -1.34 31.09
CA GLU A 107 -17.25 -0.36 31.18
C GLU A 107 -18.33 -0.74 32.24
N ARG A 108 -18.09 -1.77 33.06
CA ARG A 108 -18.88 -2.15 34.25
C ARG A 108 -18.06 -2.00 35.52
#